data_AF-A0A9E3JCZ4-F1
#
_entry.id   AF-A0A9E3JCZ4-F1
#
_cell.length_a   1.000
_cell.length_b   1.000
_cell.length_c   1.000
_cell.angle_alpha   90.00
_cell.angle_beta   90.00
_cell.angle_gamma   90.00
#
_symmetry.space_group_name_H-M   'P 1'
#
loop_
_entity.id
_entity.type
_entity.pdbx_description
1 polymer ?
#
loop_
_entity_poly.entity_id
_entity_poly.type
_entity_poly.pdbx_seq_one_letter_code
_entity_poly.pdbx_strand_id
1 'polypeptide(L)'
;MTAIDPTAHLTAEQIEELGRELDAIRDEVIADRGEKDAAYIRKVISAQRKLELVSRGVLLFSLFPPAWLLGTAGLSVAKIMDNMEIGHNVLHGQWDWMRDPKIHSTTWDWDHVSPAEQWKHSHNELHHAYTNVIGKDNDLGYGIMRVDEDQKWHPIYLAQPLWNFINACFFEYGIAAYDLELGKNLHKRRRNNPEFRARARAVGRKIRKQVLKDYVIHPLLSGPSFLTTLAATFTANLVR
;
A
#
# COMPACT_ATOMS: atom_id res chain seq x y z
N MET A 1 -25.99 20.71 -14.66
CA MET A 1 -25.26 21.98 -14.88
C MET A 1 -24.21 21.71 -15.94
N THR A 2 -24.10 22.54 -16.97
CA THR A 2 -22.96 22.44 -17.90
C THR A 2 -21.70 22.79 -17.12
N ALA A 3 -20.78 21.84 -16.97
CA ALA A 3 -19.48 22.10 -16.35
C ALA A 3 -18.78 23.22 -17.13
N ILE A 4 -18.51 24.32 -16.46
CA ILE A 4 -17.66 25.40 -17.00
C ILE A 4 -16.26 24.81 -17.03
N ASP A 5 -15.61 24.83 -18.20
CA ASP A 5 -14.21 24.43 -18.30
C ASP A 5 -13.39 25.30 -17.33
N PRO A 6 -12.77 24.71 -16.29
CA PRO A 6 -12.05 25.47 -15.27
C PRO A 6 -10.86 26.23 -15.85
N THR A 7 -10.38 25.84 -17.03
CA THR A 7 -9.26 26.47 -17.73
C THR A 7 -9.69 27.51 -18.77
N ALA A 8 -11.00 27.74 -18.96
CA ALA A 8 -11.52 28.67 -19.98
C ALA A 8 -11.06 30.13 -19.85
N HIS A 9 -10.49 30.50 -18.69
CA HIS A 9 -9.94 31.82 -18.42
C HIS A 9 -8.46 31.97 -18.84
N LEU A 10 -7.81 30.88 -19.26
CA LEU A 10 -6.40 30.86 -19.66
C LEU A 10 -6.26 30.99 -21.18
N THR A 11 -5.31 31.80 -21.64
CA THR A 11 -4.91 31.83 -23.06
C THR A 11 -3.97 30.66 -23.37
N ALA A 12 -3.79 30.36 -24.66
CA ALA A 12 -2.84 29.32 -25.10
C ALA A 12 -1.41 29.62 -24.62
N GLU A 13 -0.99 30.89 -24.65
CA GLU A 13 0.32 31.32 -24.20
C GLU A 13 0.51 31.13 -22.69
N GLN A 14 -0.54 31.36 -21.88
CA GLN A 14 -0.51 31.11 -20.44
C GLN A 14 -0.39 29.62 -20.12
N ILE A 15 -1.08 28.77 -20.90
CA ILE A 15 -0.97 27.31 -20.75
C ILE A 15 0.45 26.84 -21.10
N GLU A 16 1.04 27.36 -22.18
CA GLU A 16 2.42 27.04 -22.56
C GLU A 16 3.44 27.53 -21.53
N GLU A 17 3.27 28.74 -21.00
CA GLU A 17 4.16 29.27 -19.96
C GLU A 17 4.08 28.43 -18.68
N LEU A 18 2.86 28.07 -18.23
CA LEU A 18 2.69 27.17 -17.10
C LEU A 18 3.39 25.82 -17.34
N GLY A 19 3.29 25.27 -18.56
CA GLY A 19 4.01 24.07 -18.94
C GLY A 19 5.53 24.23 -18.80
N ARG A 20 6.09 25.34 -19.28
CA ARG A 20 7.52 25.66 -19.15
C ARG A 20 7.95 25.79 -17.68
N GLU A 21 7.16 26.46 -16.85
CA GLU A 21 7.45 26.62 -15.42
C GLU A 21 7.44 25.26 -14.70
N LEU A 22 6.46 24.41 -14.98
CA LEU A 22 6.38 23.06 -14.40
C LEU A 22 7.54 22.16 -14.86
N ASP A 23 7.93 22.24 -16.13
CA ASP A 23 9.10 21.54 -16.66
C ASP A 23 10.39 22.03 -16.01
N ALA A 24 10.55 23.34 -15.82
CA ALA A 24 11.72 23.91 -15.14
C ALA A 24 11.85 23.42 -13.70
N ILE A 25 10.74 23.39 -12.94
CA ILE A 25 10.71 22.84 -11.57
C ILE A 25 11.05 21.35 -11.58
N ARG A 26 10.49 20.57 -12.51
CA ARG A 26 10.81 19.14 -12.63
C ARG A 26 12.30 18.94 -12.87
N ASP A 27 12.87 19.68 -13.81
CA ASP A 27 14.26 19.54 -14.21
C ASP A 27 15.21 19.96 -13.07
N GLU A 28 14.89 21.03 -12.33
CA GLU A 28 15.59 21.42 -11.10
C GLU A 28 15.57 20.29 -10.05
N VAL A 29 14.38 19.75 -9.75
CA VAL A 29 14.23 18.68 -8.75
C VAL A 29 14.92 17.40 -9.19
N ILE A 30 14.89 17.03 -10.47
CA ILE A 30 15.59 15.85 -10.99
C ILE A 30 17.11 16.06 -10.92
N ALA A 31 17.59 17.27 -11.22
CA ALA A 31 19.01 17.61 -11.20
C ALA A 31 19.61 17.63 -9.79
N ASP A 32 18.83 17.98 -8.76
CA ASP A 32 19.30 17.98 -7.37
C ASP A 32 19.42 16.57 -6.77
N ARG A 33 18.77 15.56 -7.36
CA ARG A 33 18.85 14.17 -6.86
C ARG A 33 20.28 13.67 -6.86
N GLY A 34 20.70 13.06 -5.75
CA GLY A 34 22.04 12.49 -5.68
C GLY A 34 22.33 11.70 -4.41
N GLU A 35 23.60 11.71 -4.01
CA GLU A 35 24.10 10.87 -2.92
C GLU A 35 23.41 11.12 -1.57
N LYS A 36 22.90 12.34 -1.33
CA LYS A 36 22.14 12.65 -0.11
C LYS A 36 20.84 11.84 -0.05
N ASP A 37 20.09 11.78 -1.14
CA ASP A 37 18.84 11.03 -1.23
C ASP A 37 19.09 9.52 -1.20
N ALA A 38 20.13 9.06 -1.89
CA ALA A 38 20.55 7.67 -1.87
C ALA A 38 20.98 7.23 -0.45
N ALA A 39 21.68 8.09 0.29
CA ALA A 39 22.03 7.85 1.69
C ALA A 39 20.80 7.87 2.60
N TYR A 40 19.84 8.77 2.34
CA TYR A 40 18.58 8.85 3.06
C TYR A 40 17.81 7.52 2.98
N ILE A 41 17.48 7.03 1.78
CA ILE A 41 16.67 5.82 1.64
C ILE A 41 17.38 4.59 2.22
N ARG A 42 18.71 4.47 2.05
CA ARG A 42 19.50 3.39 2.67
C ARG A 42 19.45 3.46 4.20
N LYS A 43 19.51 4.66 4.78
CA LYS A 43 19.39 4.87 6.22
C LYS A 43 17.98 4.52 6.71
N VAL A 44 16.93 4.94 6.01
CA VAL A 44 15.54 4.63 6.34
C VAL A 44 15.30 3.12 6.31
N ILE A 45 15.72 2.42 5.25
CA ILE A 45 15.64 0.96 5.16
C ILE A 45 16.42 0.29 6.30
N SER A 46 17.63 0.76 6.60
CA SER A 46 18.40 0.20 7.72
C SER A 46 17.72 0.44 9.06
N ALA A 47 17.12 1.60 9.28
CA ALA A 47 16.44 1.95 10.53
C ALA A 47 15.18 1.09 10.70
N GLN A 48 14.36 0.97 9.64
CA GLN A 48 13.17 0.12 9.61
C GLN A 48 13.53 -1.33 9.95
N ARG A 49 14.51 -1.92 9.27
CA ARG A 49 14.90 -3.33 9.47
C ARG A 49 15.42 -3.60 10.88
N LYS A 50 16.22 -2.67 11.43
CA LYS A 50 16.72 -2.76 12.80
C LYS A 50 15.58 -2.64 13.81
N LEU A 51 14.68 -1.69 13.59
CA LEU A 51 13.52 -1.48 14.47
C LEU A 51 12.62 -2.72 14.47
N GLU A 52 12.30 -3.27 13.30
CA GLU A 52 11.53 -4.52 13.20
C GLU A 52 12.21 -5.66 13.98
N LEU A 53 13.49 -5.89 13.74
CA LEU A 53 14.24 -6.97 14.39
C LEU A 53 14.28 -6.80 15.92
N VAL A 54 14.59 -5.60 16.40
CA VAL A 54 14.65 -5.29 17.83
C VAL A 54 13.27 -5.43 18.46
N SER A 55 12.22 -4.89 17.84
CA SER A 55 10.85 -5.02 18.33
C SER A 55 10.41 -6.47 18.42
N ARG A 56 10.70 -7.30 17.42
CA ARG A 56 10.42 -8.74 17.48
C ARG A 56 11.23 -9.45 18.57
N GLY A 57 12.48 -9.04 18.80
CA GLY A 57 13.30 -9.53 19.90
C GLY A 57 12.73 -9.16 21.28
N VAL A 58 12.25 -7.93 21.46
CA VAL A 58 11.56 -7.48 22.67
C VAL A 58 10.27 -8.28 22.88
N LEU A 59 9.52 -8.56 21.81
CA LEU A 59 8.27 -9.32 21.87
C LEU A 59 8.45 -10.80 22.24
N LEU A 60 9.68 -11.35 22.24
CA LEU A 60 9.93 -12.68 22.82
C LEU A 60 9.56 -12.72 24.31
N PHE A 61 9.60 -11.58 24.99
CA PHE A 61 9.29 -11.43 26.41
C PHE A 61 7.95 -10.74 26.65
N SER A 62 7.02 -10.78 25.68
CA SER A 62 5.77 -10.02 25.71
C SER A 62 4.75 -10.46 26.77
N LEU A 63 5.02 -11.51 27.55
CA LEU A 63 4.30 -11.74 28.81
C LEU A 63 4.51 -10.61 29.83
N PHE A 64 5.65 -9.92 29.77
CA PHE A 64 5.91 -8.73 30.55
C PHE A 64 5.26 -7.50 29.86
N PRO A 65 4.27 -6.84 30.48
CA PRO A 65 3.48 -5.81 29.78
C PRO A 65 4.28 -4.64 29.18
N PRO A 66 5.35 -4.12 29.83
CA PRO A 66 6.20 -3.10 29.20
C PRO A 66 6.91 -3.60 27.93
N ALA A 67 7.34 -4.86 27.89
CA ALA A 67 7.93 -5.45 26.67
C ALA A 67 6.87 -5.59 25.56
N TRP A 68 5.64 -5.97 25.92
CA TRP A 68 4.53 -5.98 24.96
C TRP A 68 4.28 -4.59 24.36
N LEU A 69 4.19 -3.54 25.19
CA LEU A 69 3.92 -2.18 24.74
C LEU A 69 5.04 -1.64 23.86
N LEU A 70 6.30 -1.70 24.32
CA LEU A 70 7.46 -1.19 23.56
C LEU A 70 7.70 -1.98 22.28
N GLY A 71 7.60 -3.31 22.35
CA GLY A 71 7.75 -4.19 21.20
C GLY A 71 6.67 -3.95 20.16
N THR A 72 5.41 -3.84 20.56
CA THR A 72 4.27 -3.57 19.67
C THR A 72 4.40 -2.19 19.03
N ALA A 73 4.67 -1.14 19.82
CA ALA A 73 4.82 0.22 19.28
C ALA A 73 5.94 0.32 18.24
N GLY A 74 7.12 -0.23 18.54
CA GLY A 74 8.23 -0.25 17.58
C GLY A 74 7.92 -1.10 16.34
N LEU A 75 7.22 -2.22 16.49
CA LEU A 75 6.80 -3.06 15.35
C LEU A 75 5.79 -2.33 14.47
N SER A 76 4.83 -1.60 15.06
CA SER A 76 3.89 -0.77 14.31
C SER A 76 4.62 0.28 13.48
N VAL A 77 5.54 1.03 14.10
CA VAL A 77 6.34 2.04 13.38
C VAL A 77 7.15 1.40 12.25
N ALA A 78 7.80 0.26 12.50
CA ALA A 78 8.57 -0.42 11.46
C ALA A 78 7.68 -0.89 10.30
N LYS A 79 6.45 -1.33 10.56
CA LYS A 79 5.49 -1.72 9.52
C LYS A 79 4.95 -0.53 8.73
N ILE A 80 4.70 0.61 9.38
CA ILE A 80 4.33 1.87 8.71
C ILE A 80 5.45 2.34 7.78
N MET A 81 6.70 2.33 8.27
CA MET A 81 7.87 2.70 7.47
C MET A 81 8.04 1.78 6.26
N ASP A 82 7.90 0.46 6.43
CA ASP A 82 7.97 -0.47 5.31
C ASP A 82 6.84 -0.25 4.30
N ASN A 83 5.62 0.05 4.76
CA ASN A 83 4.48 0.22 3.87
C ASN A 83 4.52 1.53 3.09
N MET A 84 4.58 2.67 3.79
CA MET A 84 4.35 3.99 3.20
C MET A 84 5.63 4.70 2.77
N GLU A 85 6.68 4.66 3.59
CA GLU A 85 7.91 5.40 3.28
C GLU A 85 8.84 4.63 2.33
N ILE A 86 8.87 3.30 2.44
CA ILE A 86 9.78 2.46 1.65
C ILE A 86 9.02 1.78 0.52
N GLY A 87 8.09 0.87 0.84
CA GLY A 87 7.45 -0.01 -0.14
C GLY A 87 6.67 0.75 -1.19
N HIS A 88 5.73 1.61 -0.77
CA HIS A 88 4.93 2.45 -1.66
C HIS A 88 5.81 3.29 -2.60
N ASN A 89 6.75 4.06 -2.03
CA ASN A 89 7.67 4.90 -2.79
C ASN A 89 8.59 4.12 -3.75
N VAL A 90 9.15 2.99 -3.33
CA VAL A 90 9.98 2.14 -4.20
C VAL A 90 9.14 1.53 -5.32
N LEU A 91 7.92 1.10 -5.05
CA LEU A 91 7.02 0.54 -6.07
C LEU A 91 6.49 1.59 -7.04
N HIS A 92 6.46 2.87 -6.65
CA HIS A 92 6.29 4.03 -7.54
C HIS A 92 7.50 4.33 -8.42
N GLY A 93 8.64 3.67 -8.19
CA GLY A 93 9.87 3.91 -8.96
C GLY A 93 10.62 5.17 -8.53
N GLN A 94 10.29 5.76 -7.37
CA GLN A 94 10.95 6.96 -6.85
C GLN A 94 12.47 6.84 -6.80
N TRP A 95 12.98 5.63 -6.58
CA TRP A 95 14.40 5.33 -6.39
C TRP A 95 15.08 4.64 -7.59
N ASP A 96 14.36 4.38 -8.68
CA ASP A 96 14.87 3.60 -9.83
C ASP A 96 16.07 4.29 -10.53
N TRP A 97 16.16 5.62 -10.42
CA TRP A 97 17.30 6.41 -10.93
C TRP A 97 18.64 5.99 -10.31
N MET A 98 18.64 5.44 -9.09
CA MET A 98 19.84 4.94 -8.42
C MET A 98 20.43 3.71 -9.12
N ARG A 99 19.65 3.02 -9.96
CA ARG A 99 20.01 1.73 -10.60
C ARG A 99 20.52 0.68 -9.60
N ASP A 100 20.04 0.75 -8.36
CA ASP A 100 20.39 -0.18 -7.29
C ASP A 100 19.41 -1.38 -7.34
N PRO A 101 19.87 -2.60 -7.67
CA PRO A 101 18.96 -3.75 -7.81
C PRO A 101 18.29 -4.16 -6.49
N LYS A 102 18.76 -3.66 -5.34
CA LYS A 102 18.13 -3.90 -4.04
C LYS A 102 17.05 -2.87 -3.70
N ILE A 103 16.98 -1.74 -4.40
CA ILE A 103 16.05 -0.63 -4.17
C ILE A 103 15.49 -0.19 -5.53
N HIS A 104 14.68 -1.05 -6.13
CA HIS A 104 14.10 -0.82 -7.46
C HIS A 104 12.68 -1.38 -7.54
N SER A 105 11.78 -0.65 -8.18
CA SER A 105 10.38 -1.03 -8.41
C SER A 105 10.17 -2.39 -9.06
N THR A 106 11.17 -2.92 -9.78
CA THR A 106 11.10 -4.20 -10.50
C THR A 106 11.49 -5.40 -9.63
N THR A 107 12.26 -5.17 -8.56
CA THR A 107 12.81 -6.23 -7.70
C THR A 107 12.32 -6.15 -6.26
N TRP A 108 11.79 -5.01 -5.82
CA TRP A 108 11.36 -4.81 -4.44
C TRP A 108 10.15 -5.66 -4.07
N ASP A 109 10.27 -6.33 -2.92
CA ASP A 109 9.21 -7.15 -2.34
C ASP A 109 8.83 -6.61 -0.96
N TRP A 110 7.78 -5.79 -0.90
CA TRP A 110 7.30 -5.14 0.31
C TRP A 110 6.55 -6.07 1.28
N ASP A 111 6.43 -5.65 2.54
CA ASP A 111 5.64 -6.34 3.57
C ASP A 111 4.14 -6.10 3.39
N HIS A 112 3.57 -6.69 2.35
CA HIS A 112 2.14 -6.59 2.05
C HIS A 112 1.59 -7.90 1.47
N VAL A 113 0.26 -8.07 1.56
CA VAL A 113 -0.44 -9.26 1.05
C VAL A 113 -0.72 -9.17 -0.46
N SER A 114 -0.70 -7.96 -1.01
CA SER A 114 -0.74 -7.75 -2.45
C SER A 114 0.66 -7.93 -3.09
N PRO A 115 0.79 -8.74 -4.15
CA PRO A 115 1.99 -8.80 -4.98
C PRO A 115 2.30 -7.45 -5.62
N ALA A 116 3.58 -7.04 -5.59
CA ALA A 116 4.06 -5.77 -6.13
C ALA A 116 3.60 -5.49 -7.57
N GLU A 117 3.63 -6.47 -8.47
CA GLU A 117 3.17 -6.30 -9.85
C GLU A 117 1.67 -5.96 -9.95
N GLN A 118 0.83 -6.58 -9.11
CA GLN A 118 -0.60 -6.35 -9.15
C GLN A 118 -0.93 -4.97 -8.58
N TRP A 119 -0.26 -4.60 -7.49
CA TRP A 119 -0.38 -3.27 -6.90
C TRP A 119 0.09 -2.17 -7.86
N LYS A 120 1.21 -2.34 -8.57
CA LYS A 120 1.65 -1.36 -9.58
C LYS A 120 0.65 -1.19 -10.72
N HIS A 121 0.02 -2.27 -11.17
CA HIS A 121 -1.01 -2.17 -12.19
C HIS A 121 -2.25 -1.42 -11.67
N SER A 122 -2.78 -1.82 -10.52
CA SER A 122 -4.01 -1.24 -9.99
C SER A 122 -3.82 0.20 -9.47
N HIS A 123 -2.67 0.50 -8.89
CA HIS A 123 -2.40 1.80 -8.28
C HIS A 123 -1.67 2.76 -9.23
N ASN A 124 -0.61 2.31 -9.92
CA ASN A 124 0.17 3.21 -10.78
C ASN A 124 -0.48 3.37 -12.15
N GLU A 125 -0.92 2.27 -12.77
CA GLU A 125 -1.47 2.33 -14.13
C GLU A 125 -2.96 2.67 -14.16
N LEU A 126 -3.75 2.22 -13.18
CA LEU A 126 -5.19 2.53 -13.13
C LEU A 126 -5.48 3.75 -12.27
N HIS A 127 -5.19 3.69 -10.96
CA HIS A 127 -5.56 4.77 -10.05
C HIS A 127 -4.87 6.09 -10.40
N HIS A 128 -3.54 6.16 -10.47
CA HIS A 128 -2.86 7.44 -10.75
C HIS A 128 -3.16 8.00 -12.15
N ALA A 129 -3.27 7.16 -13.18
CA ALA A 129 -3.56 7.62 -14.54
C ALA A 129 -5.02 8.05 -14.74
N TYR A 130 -5.96 7.42 -14.01
CA TYR A 130 -7.39 7.65 -14.16
C TYR A 130 -8.05 8.10 -12.85
N THR A 131 -7.30 8.82 -12.01
CA THR A 131 -7.73 9.25 -10.67
C THR A 131 -9.14 9.85 -10.72
N ASN A 132 -10.04 9.37 -9.88
CA ASN A 132 -11.44 9.82 -9.80
C ASN A 132 -12.29 9.60 -11.08
N VAL A 133 -11.84 8.80 -12.04
CA VAL A 133 -12.63 8.47 -13.23
C VAL A 133 -13.48 7.23 -12.97
N ILE A 134 -14.81 7.43 -12.90
CA ILE A 134 -15.77 6.37 -12.65
C ILE A 134 -15.62 5.22 -13.66
N GLY A 135 -15.53 4.00 -13.12
CA GLY A 135 -15.40 2.76 -13.91
C GLY A 135 -13.97 2.47 -14.38
N LYS A 136 -13.01 3.38 -14.14
CA LYS A 136 -11.59 3.18 -14.37
C LYS A 136 -10.83 3.08 -13.05
N ASP A 137 -10.97 4.08 -12.21
CA ASP A 137 -10.42 4.11 -10.88
C ASP A 137 -11.41 3.46 -9.91
N ASN A 138 -11.09 2.24 -9.51
CA ASN A 138 -11.89 1.53 -8.53
C ASN A 138 -11.57 2.04 -7.09
N ASP A 139 -10.46 2.77 -6.85
CA ASP A 139 -10.13 3.36 -5.53
C ASP A 139 -11.12 4.48 -5.17
N LEU A 140 -11.90 4.95 -6.15
CA LEU A 140 -13.10 5.78 -5.95
C LEU A 140 -14.20 4.99 -5.21
N GLY A 141 -13.98 4.77 -3.91
CA GLY A 141 -14.88 4.09 -2.99
C GLY A 141 -14.69 2.57 -2.89
N TYR A 142 -13.70 1.99 -3.56
CA TYR A 142 -13.38 0.54 -3.52
C TYR A 142 -14.57 -0.38 -3.88
N GLY A 143 -15.60 0.17 -4.52
CA GLY A 143 -16.87 -0.52 -4.80
C GLY A 143 -17.74 -0.83 -3.57
N ILE A 144 -17.31 -0.46 -2.36
CA ILE A 144 -18.07 -0.63 -1.10
C ILE A 144 -18.63 0.71 -0.58
N MET A 145 -18.13 1.81 -1.12
CA MET A 145 -18.52 3.17 -0.79
C MET A 145 -18.90 3.94 -2.06
N ARG A 146 -19.81 4.89 -1.87
CA ARG A 146 -20.15 5.96 -2.78
C ARG A 146 -19.50 7.25 -2.27
N VAL A 147 -18.51 7.73 -3.02
CA VAL A 147 -17.75 8.96 -2.74
C VAL A 147 -18.03 10.06 -3.76
N ASP A 148 -18.50 9.70 -4.95
CA ASP A 148 -18.82 10.63 -6.03
C ASP A 148 -20.35 10.78 -6.23
N GLU A 149 -20.79 11.93 -6.73
CA GLU A 149 -22.21 12.18 -6.99
C GLU A 149 -22.77 11.41 -8.20
N ASP A 150 -21.93 11.15 -9.20
CA ASP A 150 -22.27 10.43 -10.42
C ASP A 150 -22.31 8.89 -10.21
N GLN A 151 -21.85 8.42 -9.04
CA GLN A 151 -22.04 7.03 -8.64
C GLN A 151 -23.50 6.75 -8.28
N LYS A 152 -24.09 5.70 -8.87
CA LYS A 152 -25.46 5.28 -8.58
C LYS A 152 -25.62 4.98 -7.09
N TRP A 153 -26.63 5.59 -6.45
CA TRP A 153 -26.93 5.35 -5.04
C TRP A 153 -27.60 3.99 -4.80
N HIS A 154 -27.23 3.34 -3.69
CA HIS A 154 -27.81 2.10 -3.19
C HIS A 154 -28.01 2.18 -1.66
N PRO A 155 -29.07 1.56 -1.10
CA PRO A 155 -29.35 1.59 0.35
C PRO A 155 -28.21 1.07 1.23
N ILE A 156 -27.37 0.16 0.72
CA ILE A 156 -26.19 -0.34 1.44
C ILE A 156 -25.23 0.78 1.86
N TYR A 157 -25.27 1.93 1.17
CA TYR A 157 -24.41 3.06 1.46
C TYR A 157 -24.74 3.79 2.77
N LEU A 158 -25.91 3.53 3.37
CA LEU A 158 -26.21 4.01 4.72
C LEU A 158 -25.28 3.40 5.76
N ALA A 159 -24.75 2.21 5.50
CA ALA A 159 -23.81 1.51 6.37
C ALA A 159 -22.34 1.79 6.03
N GLN A 160 -22.03 2.73 5.12
CA GLN A 160 -20.64 3.07 4.77
C GLN A 160 -19.73 3.38 5.96
N PRO A 161 -20.15 4.10 7.01
CA PRO A 161 -19.25 4.31 8.16
C PRO A 161 -18.79 2.98 8.77
N LEU A 162 -19.68 1.98 8.85
CA LEU A 162 -19.34 0.65 9.31
C LEU A 162 -18.46 -0.11 8.31
N TRP A 163 -18.79 -0.08 7.02
CA TRP A 163 -17.98 -0.75 5.98
C TRP A 163 -16.58 -0.15 5.89
N ASN A 164 -16.46 1.17 6.03
CA ASN A 164 -15.19 1.86 6.02
C ASN A 164 -14.35 1.51 7.25
N PHE A 165 -14.97 1.40 8.44
CA PHE A 165 -14.28 0.93 9.63
C PHE A 165 -13.75 -0.50 9.47
N ILE A 166 -14.58 -1.42 8.96
CA ILE A 166 -14.16 -2.79 8.67
C ILE A 166 -13.03 -2.80 7.63
N ASN A 167 -13.17 -2.03 6.55
CA ASN A 167 -12.15 -1.92 5.52
C ASN A 167 -10.84 -1.38 6.10
N ALA A 168 -10.87 -0.37 6.96
CA ALA A 168 -9.69 0.16 7.64
C ALA A 168 -8.98 -0.92 8.47
N CYS A 169 -9.72 -1.75 9.20
CA CYS A 169 -9.12 -2.84 10.00
C CYS A 169 -8.47 -3.95 9.16
N PHE A 170 -8.88 -4.11 7.90
CA PHE A 170 -8.40 -5.16 6.99
C PHE A 170 -7.85 -4.59 5.69
N PHE A 171 -7.35 -3.35 5.71
CA PHE A 171 -7.12 -2.55 4.52
C PHE A 171 -6.17 -3.23 3.53
N GLU A 172 -5.11 -3.87 4.02
CA GLU A 172 -4.18 -4.63 3.18
C GLU A 172 -4.86 -5.75 2.37
N TYR A 173 -5.84 -6.43 2.97
CA TYR A 173 -6.62 -7.48 2.33
C TYR A 173 -7.67 -6.89 1.39
N GLY A 174 -8.22 -5.72 1.74
CA GLY A 174 -9.05 -4.91 0.86
C GLY A 174 -8.32 -4.58 -0.44
N ILE A 175 -7.08 -4.08 -0.35
CA ILE A 175 -6.20 -3.81 -1.50
C ILE A 175 -5.94 -5.10 -2.29
N ALA A 176 -5.60 -6.22 -1.65
CA ALA A 176 -5.37 -7.47 -2.40
C ALA A 176 -6.63 -8.00 -3.10
N ALA A 177 -7.81 -7.83 -2.49
CA ALA A 177 -9.10 -8.16 -3.12
C ALA A 177 -9.41 -7.22 -4.29
N TYR A 178 -9.06 -5.95 -4.13
CA TYR A 178 -9.17 -4.89 -5.13
C TYR A 178 -8.27 -5.14 -6.34
N ASP A 179 -7.00 -5.45 -6.13
CA ASP A 179 -6.01 -5.74 -7.18
C ASP A 179 -6.39 -6.97 -8.02
N LEU A 180 -7.14 -7.89 -7.42
CA LEU A 180 -7.73 -9.05 -8.11
C LEU A 180 -9.03 -8.72 -8.86
N GLU A 181 -9.55 -7.51 -8.71
CA GLU A 181 -10.87 -7.06 -9.13
C GLU A 181 -11.97 -8.09 -8.76
N LEU A 182 -11.97 -8.58 -7.52
CA LEU A 182 -12.81 -9.70 -7.11
C LEU A 182 -14.30 -9.49 -7.46
N GLY A 183 -14.83 -8.27 -7.30
CA GLY A 183 -16.22 -7.94 -7.68
C GLY A 183 -16.55 -8.24 -9.15
N LYS A 184 -15.61 -7.97 -10.07
CA LYS A 184 -15.78 -8.26 -11.51
C LYS A 184 -15.50 -9.74 -11.82
N ASN A 185 -14.51 -10.34 -11.17
CA ASN A 185 -13.97 -11.67 -11.54
C ASN A 185 -14.62 -12.86 -10.82
N LEU A 186 -15.37 -12.64 -9.74
CA LEU A 186 -16.07 -13.70 -8.99
C LEU A 186 -17.27 -14.30 -9.75
N HIS A 187 -17.76 -13.64 -10.80
CA HIS A 187 -18.80 -14.21 -11.68
C HIS A 187 -18.31 -15.52 -12.34
N LYS A 188 -19.16 -16.56 -12.33
CA LYS A 188 -18.81 -17.95 -12.75
C LYS A 188 -18.02 -18.06 -14.07
N ARG A 189 -18.30 -17.20 -15.06
CA ARG A 189 -17.58 -17.19 -16.36
C ARG A 189 -16.13 -16.69 -16.24
N ARG A 190 -15.85 -15.71 -15.37
CA ARG A 190 -14.52 -15.10 -15.21
C ARG A 190 -13.64 -15.81 -14.19
N ARG A 191 -14.24 -16.52 -13.22
CA ARG A 191 -13.51 -17.34 -12.23
C ARG A 191 -12.66 -18.45 -12.86
N ASN A 192 -13.06 -18.95 -14.03
CA ASN A 192 -12.31 -19.98 -14.76
C ASN A 192 -11.19 -19.43 -15.66
N ASN A 193 -11.01 -18.10 -15.74
CA ASN A 193 -9.92 -17.49 -16.51
C ASN A 193 -8.55 -17.92 -15.94
N PRO A 194 -7.66 -18.53 -16.74
CA PRO A 194 -6.31 -18.92 -16.31
C PRO A 194 -5.47 -17.79 -15.71
N GLU A 195 -5.57 -16.57 -16.27
CA GLU A 195 -4.84 -15.39 -15.79
C GLU A 195 -5.32 -14.96 -14.41
N PHE A 196 -6.64 -14.89 -14.20
CA PHE A 196 -7.22 -14.60 -12.89
C PHE A 196 -6.77 -15.63 -11.85
N ARG A 197 -6.78 -16.93 -12.20
CA ARG A 197 -6.30 -18.00 -11.31
C ARG A 197 -4.80 -17.89 -11.02
N ALA A 198 -3.99 -17.44 -11.97
CA ALA A 198 -2.58 -17.18 -11.74
C ALA A 198 -2.36 -16.00 -10.77
N ARG A 199 -3.05 -14.88 -10.98
CA ARG A 199 -3.02 -13.72 -10.07
C ARG A 199 -3.51 -14.06 -8.67
N ALA A 200 -4.64 -14.76 -8.54
CA ALA A 200 -5.18 -15.21 -7.26
C ALA A 200 -4.21 -16.17 -6.53
N ARG A 201 -3.51 -17.05 -7.26
CA ARG A 201 -2.46 -17.90 -6.69
C ARG A 201 -1.25 -17.09 -6.22
N ALA A 202 -0.88 -16.01 -6.92
CA ALA A 202 0.19 -15.12 -6.48
C ALA A 202 -0.17 -14.41 -5.17
N VAL A 203 -1.39 -13.85 -5.07
CA VAL A 203 -1.92 -13.26 -3.83
C VAL A 203 -1.98 -14.30 -2.71
N GLY A 204 -2.51 -15.50 -2.98
CA GLY A 204 -2.56 -16.59 -2.00
C GLY A 204 -1.18 -17.01 -1.49
N ARG A 205 -0.17 -17.05 -2.38
CA ARG A 205 1.23 -17.29 -1.97
C ARG A 205 1.75 -16.16 -1.07
N LYS A 206 1.38 -14.91 -1.35
CA LYS A 206 1.73 -13.75 -0.52
C LYS A 206 1.08 -13.78 0.84
N ILE A 207 -0.24 -13.93 0.90
CA ILE A 207 -0.99 -14.11 2.15
C ILE A 207 -0.36 -15.24 2.97
N ARG A 208 -0.10 -16.41 2.36
CA ARG A 208 0.54 -17.53 3.08
C ARG A 208 1.91 -17.16 3.64
N LYS A 209 2.76 -16.47 2.88
CA LYS A 209 4.09 -16.04 3.34
C LYS A 209 3.97 -15.10 4.54
N GLN A 210 3.05 -14.12 4.48
CA GLN A 210 2.83 -13.17 5.57
C GLN A 210 2.20 -13.82 6.80
N VAL A 211 1.17 -14.64 6.62
CA VAL A 211 0.52 -15.37 7.71
C VAL A 211 1.51 -16.28 8.42
N LEU A 212 2.30 -17.06 7.66
CA LEU A 212 3.30 -17.95 8.22
C LEU A 212 4.38 -17.16 8.99
N LYS A 213 4.84 -16.03 8.45
CA LYS A 213 5.84 -15.18 9.12
C LYS A 213 5.26 -14.59 10.42
N ASP A 214 4.19 -13.81 10.31
CA ASP A 214 3.70 -12.93 11.37
C ASP A 214 2.85 -13.67 12.43
N TYR A 215 2.07 -14.66 12.04
CA TYR A 215 1.10 -15.29 12.95
C TYR A 215 1.44 -16.74 13.32
N VAL A 216 2.53 -17.29 12.77
CA VAL A 216 2.99 -18.64 13.10
C VAL A 216 4.43 -18.62 13.59
N ILE A 217 5.39 -18.25 12.74
CA ILE A 217 6.83 -18.33 13.07
C ILE A 217 7.17 -17.43 14.26
N HIS A 218 6.86 -16.13 14.20
CA HIS A 218 7.24 -15.20 15.28
C HIS A 218 6.58 -15.52 16.62
N PRO A 219 5.26 -15.82 16.69
CA PRO A 219 4.64 -16.30 17.92
C PRO A 219 5.25 -17.62 18.43
N LEU A 220 5.54 -18.59 17.55
CA LEU A 220 6.15 -19.86 17.99
C LEU A 220 7.54 -19.64 18.60
N LEU A 221 8.34 -18.72 18.05
CA LEU A 221 9.66 -18.39 18.56
C LEU A 221 9.62 -17.74 19.96
N SER A 222 8.48 -17.16 20.36
CA SER A 222 8.33 -16.52 21.68
C SER A 222 7.90 -17.48 22.80
N GLY A 223 7.67 -18.75 22.48
CA GLY A 223 7.43 -19.82 23.45
C GLY A 223 6.25 -19.49 24.38
N PRO A 224 6.46 -19.33 25.70
CA PRO A 224 5.39 -18.95 26.64
C PRO A 224 4.67 -17.64 26.27
N SER A 225 5.33 -16.74 25.57
CA SER A 225 4.76 -15.47 25.09
C SER A 225 3.92 -15.61 23.82
N PHE A 226 3.68 -16.83 23.30
CA PHE A 226 3.01 -17.07 22.02
C PHE A 226 1.76 -16.20 21.80
N LEU A 227 0.80 -16.25 22.73
CA LEU A 227 -0.47 -15.54 22.59
C LEU A 227 -0.29 -14.01 22.68
N THR A 228 0.63 -13.53 23.52
CA THR A 228 0.86 -12.09 23.67
C THR A 228 1.64 -11.54 22.47
N THR A 229 2.57 -12.30 21.89
CA THR A 229 3.27 -11.95 20.64
C THR A 229 2.32 -11.97 19.43
N LEU A 230 1.41 -12.94 19.38
CA LEU A 230 0.36 -13.00 18.35
C LEU A 230 -0.52 -11.74 18.42
N ALA A 231 -0.99 -11.37 19.62
CA ALA A 231 -1.78 -10.16 19.83
C ALA A 231 -1.00 -8.89 19.47
N ALA A 232 0.27 -8.79 19.87
CA ALA A 232 1.15 -7.67 19.49
C ALA A 232 1.28 -7.53 17.98
N THR A 233 1.49 -8.65 17.27
CA THR A 233 1.64 -8.65 15.81
C THR A 233 0.35 -8.28 15.11
N PHE A 234 -0.80 -8.75 15.61
CA PHE A 234 -2.11 -8.33 15.12
C PHE A 234 -2.32 -6.82 15.33
N THR A 235 -2.05 -6.30 16.53
CA THR A 235 -2.14 -4.87 16.81
C THR A 235 -1.22 -4.06 15.90
N ALA A 236 0.01 -4.51 15.68
CA ALA A 236 0.95 -3.81 14.80
C ALA A 236 0.49 -3.77 13.33
N ASN A 237 -0.12 -4.85 12.83
CA ASN A 237 -0.71 -4.86 11.49
C ASN A 237 -1.98 -4.01 11.40
N LEU A 238 -2.78 -3.95 12.47
CA LEU A 238 -3.99 -3.11 12.54
C LEU A 238 -3.68 -1.61 12.56
N VAL A 239 -2.56 -1.22 13.18
CA VAL A 239 -2.15 0.18 13.30
C VAL A 239 -1.46 0.71 12.05
N ARG A 240 -0.94 -0.16 11.19
CA ARG A 240 -0.07 0.24 10.06
C ARG A 240 -0.79 1.00 8.95
#